data_AF-A0A945CT27-F1
#
_entry.id   AF-A0A945CT27-F1
#
_cell.length_a   1.000
_cell.length_b   1.000
_cell.length_c   1.000
_cell.angle_alpha   90.00
_cell.angle_beta   90.00
_cell.angle_gamma   90.00
#
_symmetry.space_group_name_H-M   'P 1'
#
loop_
_entity.id
_entity.type
_entity.pdbx_description
1 polymer ?
#
loop_
_entity_poly.entity_id
_entity_poly.type
_entity_poly.pdbx_seq_one_letter_code
_entity_poly.pdbx_strand_id
1 'polypeptide(L)'
;MEQDCRMLILDYALSSEAIVEGVAYHFARAGCRADYRPYYPNLVWDDLSTYQVIALLAGRTPDFPSGMMSVDEVVVAGKFVREGGTLILGPNLEGGEGANERRLFNRLLGDLEIPIQILDEKVDDAVNCYTGPLWDRPFYAPVQGHPTAEGGWDRLAFERTTPLRVGENTEVVLTTFETAVPDGRMPVMAIGQSGKGQVLVAGR
;
A
#
# COMPACT_ATOMS: atom_id res chain seq x y z
N MET A 1 22.57 -20.46 -3.63
CA MET A 1 22.18 -19.36 -4.53
C MET A 1 21.49 -18.35 -3.64
N GLU A 2 22.15 -17.26 -3.27
CA GLU A 2 21.47 -16.12 -2.66
C GLU A 2 20.41 -15.63 -3.64
N GLN A 3 19.15 -15.66 -3.22
CA GLN A 3 18.10 -14.95 -3.93
C GLN A 3 18.37 -13.46 -3.70
N ASP A 4 18.85 -12.79 -4.75
CA ASP A 4 19.09 -11.33 -4.75
C ASP A 4 17.73 -10.63 -4.83
N CYS A 5 16.99 -10.61 -3.71
CA CYS A 5 15.70 -9.93 -3.62
C CYS A 5 15.92 -8.42 -3.80
N ARG A 6 15.24 -7.82 -4.76
CA ARG A 6 15.29 -6.39 -5.05
C ARG A 6 13.90 -5.78 -5.01
N MET A 7 13.82 -4.63 -4.35
CA MET A 7 12.61 -3.83 -4.21
C MET A 7 12.82 -2.47 -4.87
N LEU A 8 11.83 -2.02 -5.64
CA LEU A 8 11.75 -0.64 -6.12
C LEU A 8 10.66 0.11 -5.35
N ILE A 9 10.98 1.28 -4.81
CA ILE A 9 10.00 2.20 -4.21
C ILE A 9 9.83 3.40 -5.15
N LEU A 10 8.62 3.56 -5.66
CA LEU A 10 8.16 4.72 -6.44
C LEU A 10 7.21 5.54 -5.56
N ASP A 11 7.55 6.80 -5.31
CA ASP A 11 6.79 7.67 -4.42
C ASP A 11 6.35 8.94 -5.11
N TYR A 12 5.08 8.96 -5.51
CA TYR A 12 4.47 10.09 -6.22
C TYR A 12 4.26 11.30 -5.30
N ALA A 13 4.38 11.17 -3.98
CA ALA A 13 4.26 12.31 -3.08
C ALA A 13 5.57 13.09 -2.91
N LEU A 14 6.71 12.49 -3.26
CA LEU A 14 8.04 12.97 -2.86
C LEU A 14 8.11 13.12 -1.33
N SER A 15 7.85 12.04 -0.60
CA SER A 15 7.92 12.01 0.86
C SER A 15 9.32 12.36 1.34
N SER A 16 9.41 12.74 2.61
CA SER A 16 10.71 12.81 3.28
C SER A 16 11.40 11.45 3.26
N GLU A 17 12.73 11.46 3.18
CA GLU A 17 13.57 10.26 3.21
C GLU A 17 13.24 9.33 4.38
N ALA A 18 12.88 9.87 5.56
CA ALA A 18 12.49 9.08 6.73
C ALA A 18 11.28 8.15 6.49
N ILE A 19 10.31 8.57 5.69
CA ILE A 19 9.13 7.74 5.35
C ILE A 19 9.55 6.58 4.44
N VAL A 20 10.37 6.90 3.44
CA VAL A 20 10.89 5.91 2.49
C VAL A 20 11.81 4.91 3.18
N GLU A 21 12.67 5.39 4.09
CA GLU A 21 13.55 4.56 4.92
C GLU A 21 12.74 3.62 5.80
N GLY A 22 11.65 4.10 6.42
CA GLY A 22 10.75 3.26 7.22
C GLY A 22 10.20 2.07 6.43
N VAL A 23 9.81 2.27 5.17
CA VAL A 23 9.40 1.18 4.28
C VAL A 23 10.59 0.29 3.93
N ALA A 24 11.67 0.87 3.41
CA ALA A 24 12.84 0.15 2.93
C ALA A 24 13.52 -0.71 4.03
N TYR A 25 13.53 -0.23 5.27
CA TYR A 25 14.19 -0.87 6.41
C TYR A 25 13.70 -2.29 6.65
N HIS A 26 12.38 -2.52 6.58
CA HIS A 26 11.82 -3.85 6.82
C HIS A 26 12.20 -4.85 5.72
N PHE A 27 12.25 -4.40 4.46
CA PHE A 27 12.71 -5.23 3.34
C PHE A 27 14.21 -5.48 3.39
N ALA A 28 15.00 -4.46 3.75
CA ALA A 28 16.44 -4.59 3.97
C ALA A 28 16.76 -5.63 5.06
N ARG A 29 16.01 -5.61 6.17
CA ARG A 29 16.14 -6.60 7.24
C ARG A 29 15.71 -8.00 6.83
N ALA A 30 14.80 -8.13 5.87
CA ALA A 30 14.41 -9.40 5.27
C ALA A 30 15.40 -9.89 4.19
N GLY A 31 16.49 -9.15 3.92
CA GLY A 31 17.53 -9.52 2.94
C GLY A 31 17.30 -8.98 1.54
N CYS A 32 16.31 -8.08 1.34
CA CYS A 32 16.08 -7.43 0.06
C CYS A 32 16.87 -6.12 -0.06
N ARG A 33 17.43 -5.85 -1.23
CA ARG A 33 17.97 -4.51 -1.55
C ARG A 33 16.82 -3.60 -2.00
N ALA A 34 16.60 -2.50 -1.29
CA ALA A 34 15.60 -1.50 -1.67
C ALA A 34 16.24 -0.33 -2.40
N ASP A 35 15.80 -0.07 -3.63
CA ASP A 35 16.15 1.09 -4.41
C ASP A 35 14.97 2.08 -4.42
N TYR A 36 15.25 3.36 -4.17
CA TYR A 36 14.26 4.45 -4.17
C TYR A 36 14.39 5.29 -5.43
N ARG A 37 13.28 5.53 -6.13
CA ARG A 37 13.24 6.40 -7.30
C ARG A 37 12.19 7.51 -7.11
N PRO A 38 12.61 8.71 -6.68
CA PRO A 38 11.71 9.84 -6.42
C PRO A 38 11.22 10.54 -7.70
N TYR A 39 11.93 10.42 -8.83
CA TYR A 39 11.65 11.19 -10.04
C TYR A 39 11.53 10.32 -11.27
N TYR A 40 11.04 10.93 -12.36
CA TYR A 40 10.98 10.33 -13.69
C TYR A 40 12.32 9.68 -14.11
N PRO A 41 12.30 8.52 -14.79
CA PRO A 41 11.11 7.76 -15.18
C PRO A 41 10.44 7.10 -13.97
N ASN A 42 9.11 7.06 -13.91
CA ASN A 42 8.37 6.44 -12.81
C ASN A 42 8.50 4.90 -12.90
N LEU A 43 7.45 4.17 -13.30
CA LEU A 43 7.53 2.73 -13.57
C LEU A 43 7.80 2.45 -15.06
N VAL A 44 8.82 1.64 -15.37
CA VAL A 44 9.16 1.27 -16.77
C VAL A 44 9.26 -0.24 -16.96
N TRP A 45 9.21 -0.70 -18.22
CA TRP A 45 9.27 -2.12 -18.56
C TRP A 45 10.53 -2.83 -18.05
N ASP A 46 11.68 -2.16 -18.06
CA ASP A 46 12.95 -2.76 -17.62
C ASP A 46 12.95 -3.11 -16.12
N ASP A 47 12.13 -2.42 -15.31
CA ASP A 47 11.99 -2.67 -13.88
C ASP A 47 11.46 -4.09 -13.60
N LEU A 48 10.60 -4.63 -14.48
CA LEU A 48 9.96 -5.94 -14.30
C LEU A 48 10.97 -7.09 -14.27
N SER A 49 12.09 -6.94 -14.97
CA SER A 49 13.16 -7.94 -15.01
C SER A 49 14.16 -7.81 -13.86
N THR A 50 14.15 -6.66 -13.18
CA THR A 50 15.15 -6.30 -12.17
C THR A 50 14.63 -6.54 -10.76
N TYR A 51 13.37 -6.18 -10.50
CA TYR A 51 12.79 -6.18 -9.16
C TYR A 51 11.82 -7.35 -8.95
N GLN A 52 11.76 -7.86 -7.73
CA GLN A 52 10.78 -8.87 -7.31
C GLN A 52 9.64 -8.23 -6.51
N VAL A 53 9.89 -7.06 -5.92
CA VAL A 53 8.92 -6.26 -5.20
C VAL A 53 8.89 -4.85 -5.77
N ILE A 54 7.70 -4.29 -6.01
CA ILE A 54 7.55 -2.88 -6.40
C ILE A 54 6.51 -2.25 -5.47
N ALA A 55 6.85 -1.11 -4.86
CA ALA A 55 5.94 -0.30 -4.08
C ALA A 55 5.58 0.98 -4.84
N LEU A 56 4.28 1.22 -5.02
CA LEU A 56 3.71 2.44 -5.59
C LEU A 56 3.03 3.21 -4.46
N LEU A 57 3.65 4.31 -4.02
CA LEU A 57 3.13 5.14 -2.93
C LEU A 57 2.43 6.36 -3.54
N ALA A 58 1.13 6.46 -3.31
CA ALA A 58 0.29 7.53 -3.81
C ALA A 58 0.75 8.91 -3.30
N GLY A 59 0.44 9.95 -4.08
CA GLY A 59 1.04 11.26 -3.92
C GLY A 59 0.08 12.43 -3.78
N ARG A 60 0.63 13.56 -3.36
CA ARG A 60 0.03 14.88 -3.56
C ARG A 60 -0.20 15.14 -5.05
N THR A 61 -1.16 15.99 -5.37
CA THR A 61 -1.24 16.55 -6.73
C THR A 61 0.06 17.31 -6.99
N PRO A 62 0.91 16.86 -7.94
CA PRO A 62 2.19 17.50 -8.19
C PRO A 62 1.99 18.85 -8.90
N ASP A 63 2.94 19.77 -8.72
CA ASP A 63 2.97 21.04 -9.46
C ASP A 63 3.06 20.84 -10.98
N PHE A 64 3.54 19.67 -11.41
CA PHE A 64 3.66 19.27 -12.81
C PHE A 64 2.91 17.95 -13.07
N PRO A 65 2.04 17.86 -14.09
CA PRO A 65 1.27 16.64 -14.36
C PRO A 65 2.10 15.37 -14.56
N SER A 66 3.36 15.49 -14.98
CA SER A 66 4.28 14.36 -15.19
C SER A 66 4.74 13.68 -13.90
N GLY A 67 4.44 14.27 -12.73
CA GLY A 67 4.71 13.65 -11.43
C GLY A 67 3.61 12.71 -10.94
N MET A 68 2.47 12.61 -11.65
CA MET A 68 1.38 11.69 -11.30
C MET A 68 1.61 10.32 -11.92
N MET A 69 1.01 9.28 -11.32
CA MET A 69 0.93 7.99 -11.97
C MET A 69 0.08 8.10 -13.25
N SER A 70 0.54 7.44 -14.31
CA SER A 70 -0.13 7.40 -15.61
C SER A 70 -0.89 6.08 -15.84
N VAL A 71 -1.75 6.08 -16.87
CA VAL A 71 -2.47 4.87 -17.30
C VAL A 71 -1.52 3.82 -17.88
N ASP A 72 -0.42 4.22 -18.51
CA ASP A 72 0.56 3.29 -19.06
C ASP A 72 1.27 2.50 -17.95
N GLU A 73 1.50 3.13 -16.80
CA GLU A 73 2.07 2.47 -15.63
C GLU A 73 1.13 1.44 -15.02
N VAL A 74 -0.19 1.61 -15.15
CA VAL A 74 -1.17 0.57 -14.77
C VAL A 74 -0.97 -0.69 -15.62
N VAL A 75 -0.70 -0.53 -16.92
CA VAL A 75 -0.43 -1.66 -17.82
C VAL A 75 0.86 -2.38 -17.42
N VAL A 76 1.91 -1.62 -17.13
CA VAL A 76 3.21 -2.15 -16.70
C VAL A 76 3.11 -2.88 -15.36
N ALA A 77 2.47 -2.27 -14.36
CA ALA A 77 2.24 -2.88 -13.04
C ALA A 77 1.37 -4.14 -13.13
N GLY A 78 0.36 -4.14 -13.99
CA GLY A 78 -0.48 -5.31 -14.24
C GLY A 78 0.31 -6.47 -14.86
N LYS A 79 1.25 -6.20 -15.78
CA LYS A 79 2.15 -7.24 -16.31
C LYS A 79 3.06 -7.79 -15.20
N PHE A 80 3.66 -6.91 -14.41
CA PHE A 80 4.54 -7.28 -13.30
C PHE A 80 3.88 -8.30 -12.35
N VAL A 81 2.65 -8.02 -11.90
CA VAL A 81 1.90 -8.94 -11.03
C VAL A 81 1.60 -10.26 -11.73
N ARG A 82 1.09 -10.23 -12.97
CA ARG A 82 0.77 -11.46 -13.72
C ARG A 82 1.99 -12.36 -13.95
N GLU A 83 3.18 -11.77 -14.03
CA GLU A 83 4.45 -12.49 -14.18
C GLU A 83 5.04 -13.02 -12.87
N GLY A 84 4.37 -12.80 -11.74
CA GLY A 84 4.79 -13.31 -10.42
C GLY A 84 5.36 -12.26 -9.48
N GLY A 85 5.34 -10.99 -9.85
CA GLY A 85 5.80 -9.89 -9.01
C GLY A 85 4.92 -9.66 -7.77
N THR A 86 5.53 -9.13 -6.70
CA THR A 86 4.80 -8.62 -5.52
C THR A 86 4.66 -7.11 -5.63
N LEU A 87 3.44 -6.62 -5.81
CA LEU A 87 3.14 -5.20 -5.87
C LEU A 87 2.59 -4.71 -4.54
N ILE A 88 3.06 -3.57 -4.07
CA ILE A 88 2.54 -2.88 -2.88
C ILE A 88 1.90 -1.58 -3.34
N LEU A 89 0.64 -1.38 -3.01
CA LEU A 89 -0.11 -0.16 -3.27
C LEU A 89 -0.30 0.59 -1.97
N GLY A 90 0.33 1.77 -1.88
CA GLY A 90 0.27 2.67 -0.75
C GLY A 90 -0.68 3.83 -1.00
N PRO A 91 -2.01 3.69 -0.88
CA PRO A 91 -2.92 4.81 -1.06
C PRO A 91 -2.68 5.87 0.02
N ASN A 92 -2.82 7.13 -0.39
CA ASN A 92 -2.76 8.30 0.47
C ASN A 92 -4.16 8.93 0.52
N LEU A 93 -4.52 9.48 1.67
CA LEU A 93 -5.73 10.28 1.89
C LEU A 93 -5.46 11.49 2.80
N GLU A 94 -4.22 11.68 3.24
CA GLU A 94 -3.88 12.83 4.07
C GLU A 94 -4.12 14.13 3.28
N GLY A 95 -4.88 15.06 3.87
CA GLY A 95 -5.24 16.33 3.21
C GLY A 95 -6.15 16.21 1.98
N GLY A 96 -6.72 15.03 1.69
CA GLY A 96 -7.52 14.80 0.47
C GLY A 96 -6.66 14.48 -0.78
N GLU A 97 -5.39 14.18 -0.58
CA GLU A 97 -4.44 13.84 -1.65
C GLU A 97 -4.62 12.40 -2.17
N GLY A 98 -3.89 12.04 -3.23
CA GLY A 98 -3.84 10.66 -3.75
C GLY A 98 -5.07 10.21 -4.55
N ALA A 99 -6.01 11.09 -4.87
CA ALA A 99 -7.24 10.72 -5.58
C ALA A 99 -6.97 10.13 -6.98
N ASN A 100 -5.98 10.66 -7.72
CA ASN A 100 -5.61 10.12 -9.03
C ASN A 100 -5.03 8.70 -8.90
N GLU A 101 -4.04 8.51 -8.03
CA GLU A 101 -3.39 7.22 -7.83
C GLU A 101 -4.39 6.19 -7.27
N ARG A 102 -5.25 6.57 -6.32
CA ARG A 102 -6.32 5.70 -5.82
C ARG A 102 -7.26 5.23 -6.93
N ARG A 103 -7.65 6.12 -7.85
CA ARG A 103 -8.45 5.75 -9.03
C ARG A 103 -7.70 4.76 -9.92
N LEU A 104 -6.41 4.96 -10.15
CA LEU A 104 -5.57 4.09 -10.98
C LEU A 104 -5.26 2.75 -10.31
N PHE A 105 -5.08 2.74 -8.99
CA PHE A 105 -4.95 1.53 -8.16
C PHE A 105 -6.22 0.69 -8.22
N ASN A 106 -7.40 1.29 -8.05
CA ASN A 106 -8.68 0.58 -8.21
C ASN A 106 -8.87 0.05 -9.63
N ARG A 107 -8.46 0.80 -10.66
CA ARG A 107 -8.45 0.29 -12.04
C ARG A 107 -7.53 -0.92 -12.18
N LEU A 108 -6.31 -0.85 -11.65
CA LEU A 108 -5.35 -1.95 -11.69
C LEU A 108 -5.89 -3.19 -10.99
N LEU A 109 -6.44 -3.05 -9.78
CA LEU A 109 -7.04 -4.14 -9.02
C LEU A 109 -8.20 -4.80 -9.80
N GLY A 110 -9.04 -3.99 -10.45
CA GLY A 110 -10.09 -4.47 -11.35
C GLY A 110 -9.55 -5.21 -12.57
N ASP A 111 -8.52 -4.68 -13.24
CA ASP A 111 -7.86 -5.32 -14.40
C ASP A 111 -7.16 -6.64 -14.02
N LEU A 112 -6.78 -6.80 -12.75
CA LEU A 112 -6.19 -8.02 -12.18
C LEU A 112 -7.21 -9.00 -11.59
N GLU A 113 -8.49 -8.63 -11.60
CA GLU A 113 -9.60 -9.37 -10.98
C GLU A 113 -9.39 -9.63 -9.48
N ILE A 114 -8.65 -8.74 -8.81
CA ILE A 114 -8.44 -8.79 -7.37
C ILE A 114 -9.61 -8.06 -6.70
N PRO A 115 -10.40 -8.74 -5.84
CA PRO A 115 -11.61 -8.15 -5.28
C PRO A 115 -11.26 -7.26 -4.07
N ILE A 116 -10.40 -6.26 -4.26
CA ILE A 116 -10.09 -5.20 -3.30
C ILE A 116 -10.50 -3.87 -3.95
N GLN A 117 -11.25 -3.06 -3.22
CA GLN A 117 -11.58 -1.69 -3.58
C GLN A 117 -11.08 -0.75 -2.48
N ILE A 118 -10.24 0.20 -2.87
CA ILE A 118 -9.75 1.28 -2.03
C ILE A 118 -10.80 2.38 -1.98
N LEU A 119 -11.32 2.69 -0.80
CA LEU A 119 -12.40 3.65 -0.62
C LEU A 119 -11.87 5.09 -0.54
N ASP A 120 -12.76 6.06 -0.63
CA ASP A 120 -12.44 7.50 -0.51
C ASP A 120 -12.95 8.04 0.82
N GLU A 121 -12.52 7.38 1.89
CA GLU A 121 -13.01 7.61 3.24
C GLU A 121 -11.85 7.59 4.23
N LYS A 122 -11.89 8.48 5.22
CA LYS A 122 -10.89 8.54 6.27
C LYS A 122 -11.34 7.68 7.44
N VAL A 123 -10.45 6.81 7.92
CA VAL A 123 -10.66 6.12 9.19
C VAL A 123 -10.31 7.05 10.34
N ASP A 124 -11.25 7.21 11.27
CA ASP A 124 -11.05 7.85 12.56
C ASP A 124 -11.59 6.96 13.68
N ASP A 125 -10.95 6.97 14.85
CA ASP A 125 -11.43 6.24 16.02
C ASP A 125 -11.09 7.03 17.28
N ALA A 126 -12.11 7.52 17.99
CA ALA A 126 -11.90 8.33 19.20
C ALA A 126 -11.58 7.49 20.45
N VAL A 127 -11.78 6.17 20.39
CA VAL A 127 -11.61 5.24 21.52
C VAL A 127 -10.30 4.47 21.40
N ASN A 128 -10.00 3.97 20.20
CA ASN A 128 -8.78 3.24 19.89
C ASN A 128 -7.85 4.14 19.06
N CYS A 129 -7.28 5.16 19.69
CA CYS A 129 -6.31 6.05 19.07
C CYS A 129 -5.08 6.32 19.94
N TYR A 130 -4.05 6.88 19.30
CA TYR A 130 -2.88 7.47 19.91
C TYR A 130 -2.70 8.91 19.44
N THR A 131 -2.04 9.71 20.28
CA THR A 131 -1.75 11.11 19.95
C THR A 131 -0.74 11.20 18.82
N GLY A 132 -1.17 11.75 17.68
CA GLY A 132 -0.31 12.10 16.56
C GLY A 132 0.15 13.56 16.59
N PRO A 133 1.07 13.97 15.70
CA PRO A 133 1.66 15.32 15.72
C PRO A 133 0.66 16.46 15.51
N LEU A 134 -0.36 16.24 14.68
CA LEU A 134 -1.39 17.24 14.37
C LEU A 134 -2.76 16.86 14.94
N TRP A 135 -3.06 15.56 15.00
CA TRP A 135 -4.36 15.00 15.35
C TRP A 135 -4.17 13.58 15.87
N ASP A 136 -5.15 13.09 16.64
CA ASP A 136 -5.19 11.67 17.03
C ASP A 136 -5.26 10.76 15.79
N ARG A 137 -4.65 9.59 15.93
CA ARG A 137 -4.54 8.57 14.89
C ARG A 137 -5.09 7.24 15.40
N PRO A 138 -5.88 6.52 14.59
CA PRO A 138 -6.46 5.25 15.01
C PRO A 138 -5.37 4.18 15.15
N PHE A 139 -5.58 3.26 16.10
CA PHE A 139 -4.96 1.95 16.09
C PHE A 139 -5.72 1.03 15.14
N TYR A 140 -5.04 -0.01 14.68
CA TYR A 140 -5.64 -1.06 13.85
C TYR A 140 -5.49 -2.43 14.51
N ALA A 141 -6.49 -3.28 14.32
CA ALA A 141 -6.51 -4.62 14.87
C ALA A 141 -5.95 -5.62 13.85
N PRO A 142 -4.93 -6.43 14.19
CA PRO A 142 -4.53 -7.53 13.34
C PRO A 142 -5.60 -8.62 13.30
N VAL A 143 -5.79 -9.25 12.15
CA VAL A 143 -6.74 -10.36 12.01
C VAL A 143 -6.24 -11.57 12.79
N GLN A 144 -7.10 -12.13 13.64
CA GLN A 144 -6.77 -13.30 14.46
C GLN A 144 -6.42 -14.51 13.58
N GLY A 145 -5.31 -15.17 13.91
CA GLY A 145 -4.80 -16.31 13.14
C GLY A 145 -3.93 -15.95 11.93
N HIS A 146 -3.80 -14.66 11.59
CA HIS A 146 -2.83 -14.19 10.60
C HIS A 146 -1.44 -14.05 11.25
N PRO A 147 -0.32 -14.28 10.54
CA PRO A 147 1.03 -14.11 11.09
C PRO A 147 1.33 -12.74 11.70
N THR A 148 0.64 -11.68 11.27
CA THR A 148 0.78 -10.34 11.88
C THR A 148 0.21 -10.25 13.30
N ALA A 149 -0.61 -11.20 13.73
CA ALA A 149 -1.06 -11.34 15.10
C ALA A 149 -0.10 -12.21 15.96
N GLU A 150 0.86 -12.91 15.34
CA GLU A 150 1.86 -13.71 16.05
C GLU A 150 2.77 -12.78 16.86
N GLY A 151 2.66 -12.86 18.19
CA GLY A 151 3.28 -11.93 19.13
C GLY A 151 2.31 -11.33 20.14
N GLY A 152 1.00 -11.57 19.98
CA GLY A 152 -0.02 -11.14 20.93
C GLY A 152 -0.35 -9.65 20.85
N TRP A 153 -0.02 -9.01 19.73
CA TRP A 153 -0.41 -7.64 19.46
C TRP A 153 -1.92 -7.58 19.25
N ASP A 154 -2.62 -6.84 20.10
CA ASP A 154 -4.05 -6.57 19.96
C ASP A 154 -4.32 -5.26 19.20
N ARG A 155 -3.30 -4.39 19.11
CA ARG A 155 -3.36 -3.07 18.47
C ARG A 155 -2.03 -2.76 17.79
N LEU A 156 -2.10 -2.22 16.58
CA LEU A 156 -0.95 -1.78 15.81
C LEU A 156 -1.09 -0.30 15.48
N ALA A 157 -0.03 0.47 15.76
CA ALA A 157 0.09 1.84 15.32
C ALA A 157 0.48 1.83 13.85
N PHE A 158 -0.33 2.50 13.03
CA PHE A 158 -0.06 2.67 11.60
C PHE A 158 -0.45 4.09 11.21
N GLU A 159 0.06 4.54 10.07
CA GLU A 159 -0.35 5.81 9.48
C GLU A 159 -1.82 5.77 9.06
N ARG A 160 -2.39 6.94 8.80
CA ARG A 160 -3.81 7.06 8.44
C ARG A 160 -4.06 6.42 7.09
N THR A 161 -4.67 5.25 7.12
CA THR A 161 -5.06 4.53 5.93
C THR A 161 -6.53 4.74 5.58
N THR A 162 -6.84 4.48 4.31
CA THR A 162 -8.20 4.36 3.80
C THR A 162 -8.75 2.97 4.12
N PRO A 163 -10.06 2.83 4.40
CA PRO A 163 -10.67 1.52 4.46
C PRO A 163 -10.73 0.89 3.07
N LEU A 164 -10.87 -0.43 3.08
CA LEU A 164 -10.95 -1.29 1.91
C LEU A 164 -12.27 -2.05 1.95
N ARG A 165 -12.90 -2.19 0.79
CA ARG A 165 -13.92 -3.22 0.58
C ARG A 165 -13.24 -4.42 -0.06
N VAL A 166 -13.37 -5.58 0.57
CA VAL A 166 -12.76 -6.83 0.11
C VAL A 166 -13.84 -7.85 -0.21
N GLY A 167 -13.65 -8.60 -1.29
CA GLY A 167 -14.48 -9.75 -1.64
C GLY A 167 -13.84 -11.06 -1.19
N GLU A 168 -14.44 -12.17 -1.62
CA GLU A 168 -13.94 -13.51 -1.35
C GLU A 168 -12.52 -13.72 -1.90
N ASN A 169 -11.77 -14.65 -1.32
CA ASN A 169 -10.39 -15.01 -1.72
C ASN A 169 -9.35 -13.89 -1.58
N THR A 170 -9.65 -12.86 -0.79
CA THR A 170 -8.68 -11.85 -0.33
C THR A 170 -8.28 -12.16 1.09
N GLU A 171 -6.99 -12.06 1.40
CA GLU A 171 -6.47 -12.17 2.75
C GLU A 171 -6.51 -10.80 3.42
N VAL A 172 -7.32 -10.64 4.46
CA VAL A 172 -7.35 -9.42 5.27
C VAL A 172 -6.28 -9.52 6.35
N VAL A 173 -5.44 -8.49 6.45
CA VAL A 173 -4.31 -8.45 7.38
C VAL A 173 -4.65 -7.62 8.61
N LEU A 174 -5.21 -6.43 8.40
CA LEU A 174 -5.59 -5.48 9.45
C LEU A 174 -7.02 -4.98 9.24
N THR A 175 -7.73 -4.74 10.33
CA THR A 175 -9.04 -4.07 10.34
C THR A 175 -9.07 -2.88 11.29
N THR A 176 -10.08 -2.03 11.14
CA THR A 176 -10.47 -1.07 12.18
C THR A 176 -11.08 -1.77 13.40
N PHE A 177 -11.16 -1.07 14.52
CA PHE A 177 -11.94 -1.52 15.67
C PHE A 177 -13.43 -1.25 15.46
N GLU A 178 -14.29 -1.85 16.29
CA GLU A 178 -15.75 -1.65 16.23
C GLU A 178 -16.18 -0.20 16.49
N THR A 179 -15.34 0.58 17.16
CA THR A 179 -15.55 2.00 17.49
C THR A 179 -15.17 2.96 16.37
N ALA A 180 -14.59 2.46 15.29
CA ALA A 180 -14.10 3.29 14.21
C ALA A 180 -15.24 3.87 13.35
N VAL A 181 -14.93 5.00 12.73
CA VAL A 181 -15.77 5.74 11.78
C VAL A 181 -15.02 5.76 10.44
N PRO A 182 -15.69 5.57 9.28
CA PRO A 182 -17.15 5.53 9.08
C PRO A 182 -17.83 4.24 9.54
N ASP A 183 -17.11 3.13 9.60
CA ASP A 183 -17.64 1.84 10.05
C ASP A 183 -16.59 1.03 10.81
N GLY A 184 -17.08 0.18 11.70
CA GLY A 184 -16.27 -0.68 12.53
C GLY A 184 -15.85 -1.95 11.79
N ARG A 185 -14.71 -2.53 12.17
CA ARG A 185 -14.19 -3.79 11.59
C ARG A 185 -13.98 -3.76 10.07
N MET A 186 -13.76 -2.58 9.50
CA MET A 186 -13.43 -2.44 8.09
C MET A 186 -12.00 -2.93 7.83
N PRO A 187 -11.75 -3.73 6.79
CA PRO A 187 -10.40 -3.99 6.32
C PRO A 187 -9.68 -2.69 5.99
N VAL A 188 -8.40 -2.60 6.35
CA VAL A 188 -7.54 -1.46 6.00
C VAL A 188 -6.21 -1.89 5.39
N MET A 189 -5.92 -3.18 5.47
CA MET A 189 -4.79 -3.81 4.81
C MET A 189 -5.22 -5.19 4.32
N ALA A 190 -4.94 -5.49 3.06
CA ALA A 190 -5.36 -6.74 2.44
C ALA A 190 -4.41 -7.17 1.32
N ILE A 191 -4.31 -8.49 1.11
CA ILE A 191 -3.51 -9.13 0.08
C ILE A 191 -4.43 -9.85 -0.88
N GLY A 192 -4.28 -9.55 -2.17
CA GLY A 192 -4.95 -10.23 -3.27
C GLY A 192 -3.95 -10.94 -4.18
N GLN A 193 -4.39 -12.01 -4.83
CA GLN A 193 -3.56 -12.79 -5.75
C GLN A 193 -4.08 -12.63 -7.18
N SER A 194 -3.18 -12.59 -8.17
CA SER A 194 -3.53 -12.65 -9.58
C SER A 194 -2.47 -13.45 -10.34
N GLY A 195 -2.87 -14.62 -10.85
CA GLY A 195 -1.95 -15.57 -11.46
C GLY A 195 -0.92 -16.10 -10.45
N LYS A 196 0.35 -15.76 -10.64
CA LYS A 196 1.45 -16.16 -9.75
C LYS A 196 1.93 -15.04 -8.83
N GLY A 197 1.45 -13.81 -9.04
CA GLY A 197 1.86 -12.65 -8.26
C GLY A 197 0.76 -12.17 -7.35
N GLN A 198 1.11 -11.18 -6.56
CA GLN A 198 0.25 -10.68 -5.49
C GLN A 198 0.29 -9.17 -5.38
N VAL A 199 -0.79 -8.62 -4.83
CA VAL A 199 -0.93 -7.20 -4.53
C VAL A 199 -1.25 -7.05 -3.05
N LEU A 200 -0.37 -6.37 -2.31
CA LEU A 200 -0.65 -5.88 -0.97
C LEU A 200 -1.18 -4.44 -1.10
N VAL A 201 -2.35 -4.18 -0.53
CA VAL A 201 -2.84 -2.83 -0.32
C VAL A 201 -2.67 -2.50 1.15
N ALA A 202 -1.89 -1.46 1.43
CA ALA A 202 -1.61 -0.98 2.78
C ALA A 202 -1.48 0.53 2.71
N GLY A 203 -2.27 1.28 3.47
CA GLY A 203 -2.13 2.74 3.48
C GLY A 203 -0.72 3.19 3.86
N ARG A 204 -0.41 4.41 3.46
CA ARG A 204 0.85 5.07 3.78
C ARG A 204 0.71 5.92 5.04
#